data_AF-A0A938GYS4-F1
#
_entry.id   AF-A0A938GYS4-F1
#
_cell.length_a   1.000
_cell.length_b   1.000
_cell.length_c   1.000
_cell.angle_alpha   90.00
_cell.angle_beta   90.00
_cell.angle_gamma   90.00
#
_symmetry.space_group_name_H-M   'P 1'
#
loop_
_entity.id
_entity.type
_entity.pdbx_description
1 polymer ?
#
loop_
_entity_poly.entity_id
_entity_poly.type
_entity_poly.pdbx_seq_one_letter_code
_entity_poly.pdbx_strand_id
1 'polypeptide(L)' 'MAGDETQRIILPPDDESEFAPGRRVFDRYKLEALAGKGGMGVVWKASDEKLERTVALKFLPDEVATDLEAVRDLKR' A
#
# COMPACT_ATOMS: atom_id res chain seq x y z
N MET A 1 13.38 -21.43 -8.28
CA MET A 1 13.37 -20.55 -7.10
C MET A 1 13.76 -19.15 -7.56
N ALA A 2 12.81 -18.24 -7.73
CA ALA A 2 13.06 -16.81 -7.93
C ALA A 2 11.75 -16.02 -7.78
N GLY A 3 11.69 -15.24 -6.70
CA GLY A 3 11.08 -13.90 -6.69
C GLY A 3 9.60 -13.76 -6.99
N ASP A 4 8.73 -14.22 -6.08
CA ASP A 4 7.47 -13.50 -5.83
C ASP A 4 7.72 -12.54 -4.65
N GLU A 5 8.52 -11.50 -4.89
CA GLU A 5 8.63 -10.35 -3.97
C GLU A 5 7.40 -9.46 -4.14
N THR A 6 6.23 -10.03 -3.89
CA THR A 6 5.07 -9.20 -3.56
C THR A 6 5.42 -8.55 -2.23
N GLN A 7 6.01 -7.35 -2.25
CA GLN A 7 6.32 -6.57 -1.05
C GLN A 7 5.02 -6.41 -0.26
N ARG A 8 4.81 -7.31 0.71
CA ARG A 8 3.74 -7.23 1.68
C ARG A 8 4.12 -6.09 2.59
N ILE A 9 3.45 -4.95 2.42
CA ILE A 9 3.58 -3.89 3.41
C ILE A 9 2.75 -4.34 4.61
N ILE A 10 3.42 -5.01 5.53
CA ILE A 10 2.88 -5.30 6.86
C ILE A 10 2.85 -3.94 7.57
N LEU A 11 1.67 -3.41 7.86
CA LEU A 11 1.55 -2.24 8.72
C LEU A 11 1.76 -2.69 10.18
N PRO A 12 2.79 -2.21 10.91
CA PRO A 12 2.78 -2.30 12.36
C PRO A 12 1.61 -1.45 12.91
N PRO A 13 0.91 -1.90 13.97
CA PRO A 13 -0.35 -1.30 14.42
C PRO A 13 -0.25 0.16 14.91
N ASP A 14 0.95 0.68 15.20
CA ASP A 14 1.13 1.98 15.88
C ASP A 14 2.18 2.93 15.27
N ASP A 15 2.94 2.53 14.24
CA ASP A 15 4.00 3.39 13.70
C ASP A 15 3.48 4.27 12.54
N GLU A 16 2.71 5.30 12.88
CA GLU A 16 2.27 6.35 11.92
C GLU A 16 3.48 7.10 11.31
N SER A 17 4.67 6.95 11.89
CA SER A 17 5.90 7.60 11.42
C SER A 17 6.43 7.01 10.10
N GLU A 18 6.01 5.80 9.71
CA GLU A 18 6.39 5.19 8.43
C GLU A 18 5.55 5.69 7.25
N PHE A 19 4.34 6.19 7.51
CA PHE A 19 3.40 6.65 6.48
C PHE A 19 3.05 8.12 6.70
N ALA A 20 3.93 9.00 6.23
CA ALA A 20 3.74 10.45 6.28
C ALA A 20 3.66 11.06 4.87
N PRO A 21 2.93 12.18 4.70
CA PRO A 21 3.01 12.99 3.48
C PRO A 21 4.47 13.28 3.10
N GLY A 22 4.79 13.11 1.82
CA GLY A 22 6.13 13.26 1.28
C GLY A 22 7.03 12.04 1.39
N ARG A 23 6.62 11.00 2.16
CA ARG A 23 7.37 9.74 2.24
C ARG A 23 7.29 8.97 0.92
N ARG A 24 8.41 8.44 0.47
CA ARG A 24 8.47 7.50 -0.65
C ARG A 24 8.35 6.07 -0.15
N VAL A 25 7.43 5.30 -0.74
CA VAL A 25 7.20 3.88 -0.49
C VAL A 25 7.40 3.09 -1.79
N PHE A 26 7.84 1.83 -1.68
CA PHE A 26 8.21 0.97 -2.81
C PHE A 26 9.20 1.59 -3.81
N ASP A 27 10.03 2.54 -3.35
CA ASP A 27 10.96 3.31 -4.18
C ASP A 27 10.32 4.02 -5.41
N ARG A 28 8.99 4.19 -5.43
CA ARG A 28 8.26 4.68 -6.60
C ARG A 28 7.10 5.60 -6.29
N TYR A 29 6.41 5.36 -5.19
CA TYR A 29 5.19 6.09 -4.87
C TYR A 29 5.47 7.06 -3.74
N LYS A 30 5.20 8.33 -3.98
CA LYS A 30 5.29 9.37 -2.96
C LYS A 30 3.93 9.57 -2.32
N LEU A 31 3.80 9.29 -1.04
CA LEU A 31 2.58 9.54 -0.29
C LEU A 31 2.28 11.04 -0.28
N GLU A 32 1.04 11.41 -0.56
CA GLU A 32 0.60 12.81 -0.54
C GLU A 32 -0.31 13.09 0.64
N ALA A 33 -1.32 12.25 0.83
CA ALA A 33 -2.30 12.44 1.90
C ALA A 33 -3.02 11.13 2.21
N LEU A 34 -3.46 10.99 3.46
CA LEU A 34 -4.37 9.93 3.86
C LEU A 34 -5.71 10.14 3.13
N ALA A 35 -6.10 9.18 2.29
CA ALA A 35 -7.36 9.20 1.56
C ALA A 35 -8.50 8.55 2.36
N GLY A 36 -8.19 7.60 3.24
CA GLY A 36 -9.17 6.99 4.14
C GLY A 36 -8.56 5.94 5.08
N LYS A 37 -9.19 5.73 6.24
CA LYS A 37 -8.81 4.71 7.23
C LYS A 37 -10.07 3.99 7.70
N GLY A 38 -10.03 2.67 7.76
CA GLY A 38 -11.16 1.86 8.24
C GLY A 38 -10.73 0.45 8.64
N GLY A 39 -11.69 -0.41 8.99
CA GLY A 39 -11.42 -1.78 9.46
C GLY A 39 -10.75 -2.69 8.43
N MET A 40 -10.83 -2.35 7.13
CA MET A 40 -10.16 -3.05 6.04
C MET A 40 -8.81 -2.43 5.64
N GLY A 41 -8.22 -1.60 6.51
CA GLY A 41 -6.92 -0.96 6.30
C GLY A 41 -6.97 0.52 5.96
N VAL A 42 -5.86 1.00 5.40
CA VAL A 42 -5.56 2.42 5.21
C VAL A 42 -5.36 2.70 3.72
N VAL A 43 -5.97 3.75 3.19
CA VAL A 43 -5.81 4.20 1.81
C VAL A 43 -5.08 5.53 1.80
N TRP A 44 -3.98 5.62 1.06
CA TRP A 44 -3.26 6.86 0.82
C TRP A 44 -3.39 7.30 -0.63
N LYS A 45 -3.57 8.60 -0.83
CA LYS A 45 -3.26 9.24 -2.11
C LYS A 45 -1.75 9.29 -2.24
N ALA A 46 -1.23 8.79 -3.35
CA ALA A 46 0.19 8.83 -3.66
C ALA A 46 0.43 9.25 -5.11
N SER A 47 1.59 9.82 -5.39
CA SER A 47 2.06 10.15 -6.73
C SER A 47 3.01 9.06 -7.21
N ASP A 48 2.67 8.44 -8.33
CA ASP A 48 3.51 7.47 -9.02
C ASP A 48 4.56 8.21 -9.84
N GLU A 49 5.82 8.19 -9.39
CA GLU A 49 6.91 8.94 -10.02
C GLU A 49 7.34 8.34 -11.37
N LYS A 50 6.95 7.10 -11.67
CA LYS A 50 7.28 6.44 -12.94
C LYS A 50 6.23 6.69 -14.02
N LEU A 51 4.96 6.74 -13.63
CA LEU A 51 3.83 6.98 -14.54
C LEU A 51 3.30 8.42 -14.47
N GLU A 52 3.91 9.27 -13.65
CA GLU A 52 3.58 10.68 -13.45
C GLU A 52 2.08 10.91 -13.20
N ARG A 53 1.48 10.05 -12.37
CA ARG A 53 0.04 10.09 -12.08
C ARG A 53 -0.27 9.90 -10.61
N THR A 54 -1.40 10.43 -10.16
CA THR A 54 -1.92 10.16 -8.83
C THR A 54 -2.58 8.78 -8.80
N VAL A 55 -2.25 7.98 -7.78
CA VAL A 55 -2.81 6.66 -7.49
C VAL A 55 -3.29 6.57 -6.04
N ALA A 56 -4.21 5.65 -5.77
CA ALA A 56 -4.59 5.28 -4.41
C ALA A 56 -3.85 4.00 -4.01
N LEU A 57 -3.09 4.05 -2.92
CA LEU A 57 -2.43 2.91 -2.33
C LEU A 57 -3.24 2.42 -1.14
N LYS A 58 -3.73 1.19 -1.20
CA LYS A 58 -4.43 0.54 -0.08
C LYS A 58 -3.47 -0.39 0.65
N PHE A 59 -3.25 -0.10 1.92
CA PHE A 59 -2.47 -0.85 2.87
C PHE A 59 -3.44 -1.68 3.71
N LEU A 60 -3.20 -2.98 3.80
CA LEU A 60 -4.11 -3.92 4.45
C LEU A 60 -3.50 -4.37 5.77
N PRO A 61 -4.30 -4.55 6.83
CA PRO A 61 -3.82 -5.10 8.09
C PRO A 61 -3.41 -6.57 7.90
N ASP A 62 -2.45 -7.04 8.70
CA ASP A 62 -1.89 -8.39 8.65
C ASP A 62 -2.97 -9.49 8.65
N GLU A 63 -4.01 -9.29 9.48
CA GLU A 63 -5.17 -10.18 9.61
C GLU A 63 -5.92 -10.39 8.29
N VAL A 64 -5.98 -9.36 7.43
CA VAL A 64 -6.64 -9.41 6.10
C VAL A 64 -5.64 -9.81 5.01
N ALA A 65 -4.35 -9.56 5.21
CA ALA A 65 -3.30 -9.91 4.25
C ALA A 65 -3.19 -11.43 4.02
N THR A 66 -3.60 -12.24 5.01
CA THR A 66 -3.66 -13.71 4.90
C THR A 66 -4.73 -14.20 3.92
N ASP A 67 -5.75 -13.39 3.62
CA ASP A 67 -6.84 -13.73 2.67
C ASP A 67 -6.54 -13.26 1.23
N LEU A 68 -5.42 -12.56 1.01
CA LEU A 68 -5.07 -11.94 -0.28
C LEU A 68 -4.65 -12.90 -1.39
N GLU A 69 -4.59 -14.22 -1.16
CA GLU A 69 -4.59 -15.17 -2.27
C GLU A 69 -5.84 -15.00 -3.16
N ALA A 70 -6.93 -14.40 -2.65
CA ALA A 70 -8.12 -14.06 -3.43
C ALA A 70 -7.99 -12.80 -4.32
N VAL A 71 -6.98 -11.93 -4.11
CA VAL A 71 -6.84 -10.65 -4.84
C VAL A 71 -5.99 -10.77 -6.12
N ARG A 72 -5.54 -11.98 -6.46
CA ARG A 72 -4.86 -12.27 -7.74
C ARG A 72 -5.80 -12.41 -8.95
N ASP A 73 -7.11 -12.36 -8.75
CA ASP A 73 -8.12 -12.51 -9.83
C ASP A 73 -8.67 -11.20 -10.41
N LEU A 74 -8.24 -10.02 -9.94
CA LEU A 74 -8.72 -8.73 -10.50
C LEU A 74 -7.89 -8.26 -11.71
N LYS A 75 -7.64 -9.17 -12.66
CA LYS A 75 -7.19 -8.87 -14.03
C LYS A 75 -7.72 -9.92 -15.02
N ARG A 76 -9.03 -9.90 -15.27
CA ARG A 76 -9.56 -10.39 -16.55
C ARG A 76 -10.17 -9.24 -17.31
#